data_AF-A0A952HB28-F1
#
_entry.id   AF-A0A952HB28-F1
#
_cell.length_a   1.000
_cell.length_b   1.000
_cell.length_c   1.000
_cell.angle_alpha   90.00
_cell.angle_beta   90.00
_cell.angle_gamma   90.00
#
_symmetry.space_group_name_H-M   'P 1'
#
loop_
_entity.id
_entity.type
_entity.pdbx_description
1 polymer ?
#
loop_
_entity_poly.entity_id
_entity_poly.type
_entity_poly.pdbx_seq_one_letter_code
_entity_poly.pdbx_strand_id
1 'polypeptide(L)'
;MSLYLGAAAVARRLSVENVFVLTEPRLATHFARLGFDIRQIGDPIEHRGVRVPSVLSSSKVVNNLRPLIKPLYAVIDRLVNRSFEAHPDVLERLKPIPY
;
A
#
# COMPACT_ATOMS: atom_id res chain seq x y z
N MET A 1 -8.55 -0.49 -6.12
CA MET A 1 -7.71 0.73 -6.32
C MET A 1 -7.58 1.54 -5.04
N SER A 2 -8.68 2.07 -4.49
CA SER A 2 -8.70 2.75 -3.18
C SER A 2 -8.08 1.92 -2.04
N LEU A 3 -8.34 0.60 -2.02
CA LEU A 3 -7.77 -0.33 -1.05
C LEU A 3 -6.24 -0.23 -0.94
N TYR A 4 -5.52 -0.11 -2.05
CA TYR A 4 -4.05 -0.12 -2.05
C TYR A 4 -3.46 1.25 -1.70
N LEU A 5 -4.14 2.33 -2.09
CA LEU A 5 -3.83 3.68 -1.58
C LEU A 5 -4.03 3.74 -0.06
N GLY A 6 -5.10 3.11 0.45
CA GLY A 6 -5.36 2.95 1.88
C GLY A 6 -4.29 2.11 2.57
N ALA A 7 -3.93 0.96 2.01
CA ALA A 7 -2.85 0.12 2.53
C ALA A 7 -1.51 0.87 2.59
N ALA A 8 -1.19 1.66 1.55
CA ALA A 8 0.00 2.51 1.55
C ALA A 8 -0.07 3.61 2.63
N ALA A 9 -1.22 4.25 2.83
CA ALA A 9 -1.42 5.24 3.89
C ALA A 9 -1.28 4.61 5.29
N VAL A 10 -1.86 3.43 5.51
CA VAL A 10 -1.70 2.67 6.76
C VAL A 10 -0.24 2.30 6.99
N ALA A 11 0.45 1.77 5.97
CA ALA A 11 1.87 1.42 6.07
C ALA A 11 2.73 2.63 6.44
N ARG A 12 2.50 3.79 5.81
CA ARG A 12 3.18 5.04 6.18
C ARG A 12 2.90 5.44 7.62
N ARG A 13 1.64 5.39 8.05
CA ARG A 13 1.24 5.73 9.43
C ARG A 13 1.94 4.86 10.46
N LEU A 14 2.14 3.59 10.14
CA LEU A 14 2.82 2.60 10.98
C LEU A 14 4.35 2.57 10.77
N SER A 15 4.92 3.46 9.96
CA SER A 15 6.36 3.47 9.61
C SER A 15 6.85 2.14 8.99
N VAL A 16 5.97 1.43 8.28
CA VAL A 16 6.29 0.23 7.52
C VAL A 16 6.70 0.64 6.11
N GLU A 17 7.99 0.49 5.79
CA GLU A 17 8.54 0.95 4.51
C GLU A 17 8.15 0.04 3.34
N ASN A 18 8.31 -1.28 3.52
CA ASN A 18 8.11 -2.26 2.46
C ASN A 18 6.78 -2.96 2.63
N VAL A 19 5.89 -2.83 1.63
CA VAL A 19 4.63 -3.57 1.58
C VAL A 19 4.71 -4.58 0.45
N PHE A 20 4.54 -5.85 0.78
CA PHE A 20 4.54 -6.96 -0.16
C PHE A 20 3.12 -7.24 -0.63
N VAL A 21 2.93 -7.36 -1.94
CA VAL A 21 1.63 -7.60 -2.56
C VAL A 21 1.74 -8.73 -3.58
N LEU A 22 0.70 -9.55 -3.64
CA LEU A 22 0.56 -10.62 -4.62
C LEU A 22 -0.70 -10.35 -5.46
N THR A 23 -0.52 -9.82 -6.65
CA THR A 23 -1.63 -9.26 -7.45
C THR A 23 -1.62 -9.77 -8.88
N GLU A 24 -2.77 -9.76 -9.55
CA GLU A 24 -2.84 -10.08 -10.98
C GLU A 24 -1.92 -9.15 -11.81
N PRO A 25 -1.34 -9.62 -12.94
CA PRO A 25 -0.43 -8.83 -13.78
C PRO A 25 -1.00 -7.47 -14.22
N ARG A 26 -2.30 -7.45 -14.56
CA ARG A 26 -2.99 -6.22 -15.00
C ARG A 26 -3.07 -5.18 -13.88
N LEU A 27 -3.21 -5.63 -12.63
CA LEU A 27 -3.29 -4.76 -11.47
C LEU A 27 -1.91 -4.20 -11.10
N ALA A 28 -0.85 -5.01 -11.15
CA ALA A 28 0.52 -4.54 -10.98
C ALA A 28 0.89 -3.45 -12.01
N THR A 29 0.50 -3.67 -13.28
CA THR A 29 0.66 -2.66 -14.35
C THR A 29 -0.11 -1.37 -14.07
N HIS A 30 -1.31 -1.50 -13.50
CA HIS A 30 -2.14 -0.34 -13.15
C HIS A 30 -1.49 0.52 -12.06
N PHE A 31 -0.86 -0.07 -11.04
CA PHE A 31 -0.12 0.67 -10.01
C PHE A 31 1.02 1.50 -10.58
N ALA A 32 1.86 0.90 -11.43
CA ALA A 32 2.94 1.61 -12.09
C ALA A 32 2.43 2.82 -12.89
N ARG A 33 1.30 2.66 -13.59
CA ARG A 33 0.67 3.77 -14.34
C ARG A 33 0.22 4.93 -13.45
N LEU A 34 -0.11 4.69 -12.20
CA LEU A 34 -0.56 5.73 -11.27
C LEU A 34 0.58 6.45 -10.56
N GLY A 35 1.81 5.95 -10.73
CA GLY A 35 2.98 6.49 -10.09
C GLY A 35 3.36 5.79 -8.78
N PHE A 36 2.84 4.58 -8.52
CA PHE A 36 3.40 3.77 -7.43
C PHE A 36 4.78 3.26 -7.84
N ASP A 37 5.75 3.38 -6.93
CA ASP A 37 7.02 2.65 -7.03
C ASP A 37 6.77 1.19 -6.63
N ILE A 38 6.28 0.40 -7.59
CA ILE A 38 6.04 -1.03 -7.46
C ILE A 38 7.11 -1.80 -8.24
N ARG A 39 7.77 -2.73 -7.56
CA ARG A 39 8.81 -3.56 -8.14
C ARG A 39 8.47 -5.03 -7.99
N GLN A 40 8.49 -5.76 -9.09
CA GLN A 40 8.35 -7.22 -9.06
C GLN A 40 9.57 -7.86 -8.36
N ILE A 41 9.33 -8.86 -7.51
CA ILE A 41 10.38 -9.50 -6.68
C ILE A 41 10.44 -11.02 -6.85
N GLY A 42 9.91 -11.54 -7.94
CA GLY A 42 9.91 -12.97 -8.25
C GLY A 42 9.07 -13.25 -9.49
N ASP A 43 9.08 -14.50 -9.92
CA ASP A 43 8.32 -14.93 -11.08
C ASP A 43 6.81 -14.95 -10.79
N PRO A 44 5.96 -14.77 -11.82
CA PRO A 44 4.54 -14.98 -11.67
C PRO A 44 4.25 -16.41 -11.19
N ILE A 45 3.32 -16.56 -10.26
CA ILE A 45 2.90 -17.85 -9.71
C ILE A 45 1.42 -18.10 -9.96
N GLU A 46 1.04 -19.37 -10.13
CA GLU A 46 -0.37 -19.75 -10.19
C GLU A 46 -0.94 -19.81 -8.78
N HIS A 47 -1.82 -18.87 -8.45
CA HIS A 47 -2.51 -18.82 -7.18
C HIS A 47 -3.89 -18.17 -7.36
N ARG A 48 -4.89 -19.01 -7.68
CA ARG A 48 -6.24 -18.56 -8.06
C ARG A 48 -6.16 -17.57 -9.23
N GLY A 49 -5.56 -18.01 -10.33
CA GLY A 49 -5.08 -17.20 -11.43
C GLY A 49 -3.62 -16.79 -11.25
N VAL A 50 -3.00 -16.33 -12.34
CA VAL A 50 -1.62 -15.83 -12.33
C VAL A 50 -1.50 -14.60 -11.44
N ARG A 51 -0.55 -14.64 -10.50
CA ARG A 51 -0.23 -13.53 -9.60
C ARG A 51 1.24 -13.17 -9.69
N VAL A 52 1.52 -11.89 -9.63
CA VAL A 52 2.87 -11.31 -9.66
C VAL A 52 3.22 -10.83 -8.25
N PRO A 53 4.27 -11.40 -7.62
CA PRO A 53 4.77 -10.90 -6.35
C PRO A 53 5.51 -9.58 -6.56
N SER A 54 5.14 -8.56 -5.80
CA SER A 54 5.75 -7.24 -5.87
C SER A 54 5.97 -6.63 -4.48
N VAL A 55 6.91 -5.70 -4.40
CA VAL A 55 7.11 -4.81 -3.25
C VAL A 55 6.80 -3.38 -3.66
N LEU A 56 6.19 -2.61 -2.75
CA LEU A 56 6.01 -1.17 -2.88
C LEU A 56 6.63 -0.45 -1.68
N SER A 57 7.19 0.73 -1.95
CA SER A 57 7.74 1.62 -0.93
C SER A 57 6.68 2.61 -0.45
N SER A 58 6.29 2.52 0.82
CA SER A 58 5.27 3.39 1.40
C SER A 58 5.73 4.85 1.46
N SER A 59 7.03 5.09 1.68
CA SER A 59 7.62 6.44 1.68
C SER A 59 7.55 7.10 0.30
N LYS A 60 7.77 6.34 -0.78
CA LYS A 60 7.83 6.84 -2.16
C LYS A 60 6.49 6.92 -2.88
N VAL A 61 5.46 6.25 -2.38
CA VAL A 61 4.09 6.28 -2.96
C VAL A 61 3.71 7.72 -3.31
N VAL A 62 3.76 8.65 -2.35
CA VAL A 62 3.25 10.03 -2.51
C VAL A 62 4.04 10.85 -3.52
N ASN A 63 5.37 10.67 -3.56
CA ASN A 63 6.25 11.49 -4.37
C ASN A 63 6.03 11.26 -5.87
N ASN A 64 5.75 10.00 -6.23
CA ASN A 64 5.65 9.57 -7.61
C ASN A 64 4.21 9.54 -8.13
N LEU A 65 3.19 9.70 -7.26
CA LEU A 65 1.79 9.76 -7.69
C LEU A 65 1.58 10.80 -8.78
N ARG A 66 0.85 10.42 -9.82
CA ARG A 66 0.41 11.37 -10.85
C ARG A 66 -0.42 12.50 -10.21
N PRO A 67 -0.32 13.74 -10.71
CA PRO A 67 -1.06 14.89 -10.16
C PRO A 67 -2.56 14.64 -9.99
N LEU A 68 -3.19 13.93 -10.92
CA LEU A 68 -4.61 13.57 -10.87
C LEU A 68 -4.98 12.68 -9.67
N ILE A 69 -4.05 11.87 -9.17
CA ILE A 69 -4.27 10.90 -8.09
C ILE A 69 -3.99 11.51 -6.72
N LYS A 70 -3.14 12.55 -6.65
CA LYS A 70 -2.75 13.18 -5.38
C LYS A 70 -3.94 13.66 -4.53
N PRO A 71 -4.99 14.31 -5.08
CA PRO A 71 -6.14 14.73 -4.27
C PRO A 71 -6.88 13.56 -3.63
N LEU A 72 -7.08 12.47 -4.39
CA LEU A 72 -7.71 11.25 -3.87
C LEU A 72 -6.87 10.64 -2.74
N TYR A 73 -5.57 10.55 -2.93
CA TYR A 73 -4.67 10.04 -1.90
C TYR A 73 -4.70 10.90 -0.64
N ALA A 74 -4.72 12.23 -0.76
CA ALA A 74 -4.80 13.14 0.38
C ALA A 74 -6.08 12.94 1.21
N VAL A 75 -7.22 12.64 0.56
CA VAL A 75 -8.47 12.30 1.27
C VAL A 75 -8.32 10.97 2.02
N ILE A 76 -7.76 9.94 1.36
CA ILE A 76 -7.55 8.63 1.97
C ILE A 76 -6.61 8.72 3.17
N ASP A 77 -5.47 9.41 3.02
CA ASP A 77 -4.49 9.59 4.09
C ASP A 77 -5.11 10.30 5.31
N ARG A 78 -5.88 11.37 5.07
CA ARG A 78 -6.61 12.07 6.14
C ARG A 78 -7.60 11.15 6.86
N LEU A 79 -8.37 10.35 6.13
CA LEU A 79 -9.37 9.44 6.72
C LEU A 79 -8.70 8.33 7.53
N VAL A 80 -7.60 7.77 7.04
CA VAL A 80 -6.80 6.78 7.77
C VAL A 80 -6.26 7.39 9.05
N ASN A 81 -5.63 8.56 8.99
CA ASN A 81 -5.08 9.22 10.18
C ASN A 81 -6.15 9.50 11.24
N ARG A 82 -7.31 10.03 10.86
CA ARG A 82 -8.45 10.21 11.77
C ARG A 82 -8.95 8.91 12.39
N SER A 83 -8.97 7.83 11.63
CA SER A 83 -9.39 6.52 12.14
C SER A 83 -8.43 6.00 13.21
N PHE A 84 -7.11 6.17 13.02
CA PHE A 84 -6.11 5.83 14.04
C PHE A 84 -6.23 6.71 15.29
N GLU A 85 -6.51 8.01 15.14
CA GLU A 85 -6.72 8.93 16.25
C GLU A 85 -7.99 8.57 17.06
N ALA A 86 -9.05 8.13 16.39
CA ALA A 86 -10.30 7.71 17.03
C ALA A 86 -10.20 6.35 17.74
N HIS A 87 -9.25 5.51 17.34
CA HIS A 87 -9.08 4.14 17.85
C HIS A 87 -7.61 3.86 18.25
N PRO A 88 -7.09 4.52 19.30
CA PRO A 88 -5.69 4.37 19.71
C PRO A 88 -5.37 2.94 20.20
N ASP A 89 -6.37 2.19 20.67
CA ASP A 89 -6.26 0.80 21.13
C ASP A 89 -5.79 -0.16 20.02
N VAL A 90 -6.03 0.18 18.76
CA VAL A 90 -5.60 -0.62 17.61
C VAL A 90 -4.07 -0.74 17.56
N LEU A 91 -3.33 0.30 17.93
CA LEU A 91 -1.87 0.26 17.94
C LEU A 91 -1.32 -0.72 18.98
N GLU A 92 -2.02 -0.89 20.11
CA GLU A 92 -1.61 -1.83 21.15
C GLU A 92 -1.77 -3.28 20.68
N ARG A 93 -2.79 -3.56 19.87
CA ARG A 93 -3.04 -4.89 19.28
C ARG A 93 -2.08 -5.23 18.15
N LEU A 94 -1.47 -4.22 17.52
CA LEU A 94 -0.50 -4.39 16.43
C LEU A 94 0.94 -4.54 16.92
N LYS A 95 1.18 -4.53 18.24
CA LYS A 95 2.51 -4.82 18.79
C LYS A 95 2.95 -6.21 18.30
N PRO A 96 4.17 -6.33 17.75
CA PRO A 96 4.65 -7.61 17.24
C PRO A 96 4.63 -8.65 18.35
N ILE A 97 4.17 -9.85 18.00
CA ILE A 97 4.28 -11.02 18.88
C ILE A 97 5.78 -11.20 19.14
N PRO A 98 6.23 -11.19 20.41
CA PRO A 98 7.63 -11.45 20.72
C PRO A 98 8.00 -12.84 20.20
N TYR A 99 9.06 -12.90 19.40
CA TYR A 99 9.69 -14.15 18.95
C TYR A 99 10.51 -14.75 20.08
#